data_AF-B9FK34-F1
#
_entry.id   AF-B9FK34-F1
#
_cell.length_a   1.000
_cell.length_b   1.000
_cell.length_c   1.000
_cell.angle_alpha   90.00
_cell.angle_beta   90.00
_cell.angle_gamma   90.00
#
_symmetry.space_group_name_H-M   'P 1'
#
loop_
_entity.id
_entity.type
_entity.pdbx_description
1 polymer ?
#
loop_
_entity_poly.entity_id
_entity_poly.type
_entity_poly.pdbx_seq_one_letter_code
_entity_poly.pdbx_strand_id
1 'polypeptide(L)'
;MRRRCSGSHGRQLLLLYWLVIACSWVAAAQAQQAPRTDPVEVAALNAILGRWGTNPPKTWNITGGDPCTGTAVDDTNIDDSPVVNPGIKCDCSFNNRTVCHITKLNLQQNYLTGPVPSFIGKLTFMQYL
;
A
#
# COMPACT_ATOMS: atom_id res chain seq x y z
N MET A 1 -25.96 56.12 -45.35
CA MET A 1 -25.60 54.70 -45.12
C MET A 1 -24.42 54.62 -44.15
N ARG A 2 -24.62 54.22 -42.89
CA ARG A 2 -23.52 53.83 -41.98
C ARG A 2 -23.97 52.61 -41.18
N ARG A 3 -23.56 51.42 -41.62
CA ARG A 3 -23.77 50.17 -40.89
C ARG A 3 -22.75 50.12 -39.75
N ARG A 4 -23.23 50.17 -38.50
CA ARG A 4 -22.42 49.87 -37.31
C ARG A 4 -22.20 48.36 -37.27
N CYS A 5 -20.99 47.89 -37.59
CA CYS A 5 -20.51 46.60 -37.10
C CYS A 5 -20.09 46.81 -35.64
N SER A 6 -20.81 46.23 -34.69
CA SER A 6 -20.43 46.29 -33.28
C SER A 6 -20.76 44.98 -32.57
N GLY A 7 -19.75 44.38 -31.95
CA GLY A 7 -19.96 43.57 -30.74
C GLY A 7 -19.63 42.08 -30.76
N SER A 8 -19.26 41.45 -31.88
CA SER A 8 -19.02 39.99 -31.87
C SER A 8 -17.64 39.59 -31.32
N HIS A 9 -16.60 40.40 -31.54
CA HIS A 9 -15.22 40.03 -31.18
C HIS A 9 -14.96 40.03 -29.66
N GLY A 10 -15.53 41.00 -28.92
CA GLY A 10 -15.36 41.08 -27.47
C GLY A 10 -16.00 39.90 -26.72
N ARG A 11 -17.17 39.44 -27.19
CA ARG A 11 -17.88 38.29 -26.58
C ARG A 11 -17.14 36.96 -26.81
N GLN A 12 -16.47 36.84 -27.96
CA GLN A 12 -15.69 35.66 -28.33
C GLN A 12 -14.36 35.57 -27.55
N LEU A 13 -13.69 36.71 -27.36
CA LEU A 13 -12.47 36.81 -26.55
C LEU A 13 -12.74 36.52 -25.07
N LEU A 14 -13.88 36.98 -24.53
CA LEU A 14 -14.30 36.69 -23.15
C LEU A 14 -14.59 35.19 -22.94
N LEU A 15 -15.27 34.53 -23.89
CA LEU A 15 -15.55 33.10 -23.81
C LEU A 15 -14.27 32.25 -23.86
N LEU A 16 -13.31 32.63 -24.71
CA LEU A 16 -12.00 31.97 -24.77
C LEU A 16 -11.22 32.17 -23.47
N TYR A 17 -11.26 33.36 -22.88
CA TYR A 17 -10.63 33.65 -21.59
C TYR A 17 -11.22 32.80 -20.45
N TRP A 18 -12.55 32.67 -20.41
CA TRP A 18 -13.24 31.80 -19.45
C TRP A 18 -12.92 30.31 -19.65
N LEU A 19 -12.79 29.84 -20.90
CA LEU A 19 -12.38 28.46 -21.19
C LEU A 19 -10.94 28.18 -20.74
N VAL A 20 -10.02 29.11 -20.96
CA VAL A 20 -8.61 28.97 -20.53
C VAL A 20 -8.49 29.01 -19.00
N ILE A 21 -9.26 29.86 -18.32
CA ILE A 21 -9.35 29.86 -16.84
C ILE A 21 -9.94 28.55 -16.33
N ALA A 22 -10.98 28.01 -16.95
CA ALA A 22 -11.55 26.72 -16.56
C ALA A 22 -10.56 25.55 -16.74
N CYS A 23 -9.75 25.57 -17.81
CA CYS A 23 -8.74 24.53 -18.06
C CYS A 23 -7.46 24.66 -17.20
N SER A 24 -7.20 25.81 -16.59
CA SER A 24 -5.97 26.03 -15.79
C SER A 24 -6.06 25.52 -14.34
N TRP A 25 -7.21 24.98 -13.93
CA TRP A 25 -7.41 24.39 -12.59
C TRP A 25 -7.27 22.87 -12.55
N VAL A 26 -6.83 22.24 -13.65
CA VAL A 26 -6.56 20.80 -13.64
C VAL A 26 -5.09 20.56 -13.29
N ALA A 27 -4.72 20.89 -12.06
CA ALA A 27 -3.50 20.32 -11.47
C ALA A 27 -3.81 18.85 -11.16
N ALA A 28 -3.48 17.95 -12.09
CA ALA A 28 -3.48 16.53 -11.80
C ALA A 28 -2.35 16.24 -10.81
N ALA A 29 -2.64 16.33 -9.51
CA ALA A 29 -1.77 15.76 -8.50
C ALA A 29 -1.73 14.25 -8.74
N GLN A 30 -0.66 13.75 -9.36
CA GLN A 30 -0.41 12.31 -9.44
C GLN A 30 -0.13 11.83 -8.01
N ALA A 31 -1.17 11.40 -7.31
CA ALA A 31 -1.00 10.65 -6.07
C ALA A 31 -0.35 9.31 -6.44
N GLN A 32 0.95 9.18 -6.20
CA GLN A 32 1.64 7.90 -6.32
C GLN A 32 0.91 6.90 -5.42
N GLN A 33 0.40 5.80 -5.98
CA GLN A 33 -0.24 4.76 -5.19
C GLN A 33 0.76 4.24 -4.15
N ALA A 34 0.32 4.11 -2.90
CA ALA A 34 1.15 3.53 -1.85
C ALA A 34 1.61 2.13 -2.28
N PRO A 35 2.87 1.74 -1.98
CA PRO A 35 3.35 0.40 -2.30
C PRO A 35 2.46 -0.66 -1.67
N ARG A 36 2.31 -1.78 -2.38
CA ARG A 36 1.47 -2.89 -1.95
C ARG A 36 2.29 -4.15 -1.77
N THR A 37 1.96 -4.93 -0.75
CA THR A 37 2.52 -6.27 -0.57
C THR A 37 2.12 -7.16 -1.74
N ASP A 38 3.05 -7.99 -2.20
CA ASP A 38 2.74 -9.01 -3.21
C ASP A 38 1.51 -9.85 -2.78
N PRO A 39 0.45 -9.92 -3.61
CA PRO A 39 -0.78 -10.61 -3.25
C PRO A 39 -0.59 -12.10 -2.96
N VAL A 40 0.44 -12.74 -3.54
CA VAL A 40 0.78 -14.15 -3.26
C VAL A 40 1.31 -14.27 -1.83
N GLU A 41 2.16 -13.34 -1.39
CA GLU A 41 2.68 -13.30 -0.04
C GLU A 41 1.58 -12.97 0.98
N VAL A 42 0.66 -12.06 0.65
CA VAL A 42 -0.53 -11.78 1.49
C VAL A 42 -1.39 -13.04 1.67
N ALA A 43 -1.68 -13.75 0.58
CA ALA A 43 -2.46 -14.98 0.64
C ALA A 43 -1.75 -16.08 1.44
N ALA A 44 -0.43 -16.21 1.26
CA ALA A 44 0.40 -17.16 2.00
C ALA A 44 0.43 -16.84 3.50
N LEU A 45 0.63 -15.58 3.86
CA LEU A 45 0.62 -15.13 5.25
C LEU A 45 -0.72 -15.45 5.93
N ASN A 46 -1.83 -15.12 5.28
CA ASN A 46 -3.16 -15.44 5.80
C ASN A 46 -3.38 -16.95 5.96
N ALA A 47 -2.88 -17.76 5.03
CA ALA A 47 -2.97 -19.22 5.12
C ALA A 47 -2.13 -19.79 6.28
N ILE A 48 -0.93 -19.25 6.50
CA ILE A 48 -0.04 -19.63 7.61
C ILE A 48 -0.73 -19.31 8.96
N LEU A 49 -1.21 -18.08 9.11
CA LEU A 49 -1.89 -17.65 10.33
C LEU A 49 -3.16 -18.46 10.60
N GLY A 50 -3.95 -18.72 9.54
CA GLY A 50 -5.14 -19.56 9.63
C GLY A 50 -4.84 -21.01 10.02
N ARG A 51 -3.72 -21.58 9.54
CA ARG A 51 -3.34 -22.97 9.86
C ARG A 51 -2.95 -23.17 11.32
N TRP A 52 -2.31 -22.17 11.92
CA TRP A 52 -1.94 -22.21 13.33
C TRP A 52 -2.97 -21.57 14.28
N GLY A 53 -4.08 -21.05 13.74
CA GLY A 53 -5.11 -20.40 14.54
C GLY A 53 -4.62 -19.12 15.23
N THR A 54 -3.54 -18.51 14.73
CA THR A 54 -3.01 -17.26 15.27
C THR A 54 -3.76 -16.09 14.68
N ASN A 55 -4.22 -15.17 15.52
CA ASN A 55 -4.71 -13.90 15.01
C ASN A 55 -3.51 -13.01 14.67
N PRO A 56 -3.55 -12.31 13.55
CA PRO A 56 -2.64 -11.20 13.31
C PRO A 56 -2.68 -10.17 14.47
N PRO A 57 -1.54 -9.55 14.82
CA PRO A 57 -1.47 -8.63 15.95
C PRO A 57 -2.39 -7.43 15.72
N LYS A 58 -2.92 -6.86 16.81
CA LYS A 58 -3.84 -5.70 16.74
C LYS A 58 -3.20 -4.47 16.07
N THR A 59 -1.88 -4.41 16.00
CA THR A 59 -1.11 -3.37 15.30
C THR A 59 -1.21 -3.49 13.78
N TRP A 60 -1.54 -4.67 13.26
CA TRP A 60 -1.93 -4.80 11.86
C TRP A 60 -3.35 -4.25 11.71
N ASN A 61 -3.48 -3.12 11.04
CA ASN A 61 -4.77 -2.58 10.64
C ASN A 61 -5.28 -3.32 9.38
N ILE A 62 -5.57 -4.60 9.52
CA ILE A 62 -5.90 -5.56 8.45
C ILE A 62 -7.36 -5.54 8.02
N THR A 63 -8.17 -4.62 8.53
CA THR A 63 -9.51 -4.40 7.98
C THR A 63 -9.35 -3.69 6.62
N GLY A 64 -9.03 -4.47 5.57
CA GLY A 64 -8.78 -3.99 4.21
C GLY A 64 -7.39 -3.39 3.95
N GLY A 65 -6.49 -3.39 4.94
CA GLY A 65 -5.16 -2.78 4.88
C GLY A 65 -4.03 -3.75 4.51
N ASP A 66 -3.07 -3.24 3.76
CA ASP A 66 -1.85 -3.93 3.34
C ASP A 66 -0.98 -4.35 4.54
N PRO A 67 -0.51 -5.62 4.65
CA PRO A 67 0.22 -6.08 5.83
C PRO A 67 1.61 -5.43 5.97
N CYS A 68 2.23 -4.97 4.88
CA CYS A 68 3.48 -4.23 4.91
C CYS A 68 3.24 -2.74 5.18
N THR A 69 2.65 -2.42 6.33
CA THR A 69 2.42 -1.04 6.80
C THR A 69 2.78 -0.90 8.28
N GLY A 70 2.93 0.35 8.75
CA GLY A 70 3.22 0.64 10.16
C GLY A 70 4.49 -0.06 10.65
N THR A 71 4.36 -0.86 11.70
CA THR A 71 5.50 -1.57 12.33
C THR A 71 6.18 -2.58 11.41
N ALA A 72 5.54 -2.99 10.31
CA ALA A 72 6.14 -3.91 9.34
C ALA A 72 7.21 -3.25 8.46
N VAL A 73 7.22 -1.91 8.35
CA VAL A 73 8.13 -1.16 7.45
C VAL A 73 8.98 -0.11 8.15
N ASP A 74 8.74 0.14 9.44
CA ASP A 74 9.55 1.06 10.25
C ASP A 74 10.74 0.35 10.92
N ASP A 75 11.46 1.07 11.79
CA ASP A 75 12.61 0.54 12.54
C ASP A 75 12.22 -0.20 13.83
N THR A 76 10.92 -0.40 14.10
CA THR A 76 10.45 -1.07 15.32
C THR A 76 11.03 -2.49 15.38
N ASN A 77 11.77 -2.81 16.43
CA ASN A 77 12.25 -4.18 16.59
C ASN A 77 11.07 -5.10 16.93
N ILE A 78 10.86 -6.12 16.10
CA ILE A 78 9.83 -7.15 16.31
C ILE A 78 10.39 -8.39 17.01
N ASP A 79 11.70 -8.50 17.16
CA ASP A 79 12.35 -9.60 17.87
C ASP A 79 12.01 -9.53 19.35
N ASP A 80 11.62 -10.68 19.92
CA ASP A 80 11.25 -10.83 21.32
C ASP A 80 10.12 -9.89 21.82
N SER A 81 9.34 -9.27 20.91
CA SER A 81 8.24 -8.37 21.26
C SER A 81 6.96 -9.14 21.58
N PRO A 82 6.48 -9.16 22.83
CA PRO A 82 5.22 -9.85 23.17
C PRO A 82 3.98 -9.14 22.62
N VAL A 83 4.13 -7.91 22.11
CA VAL A 83 3.03 -7.08 21.60
C VAL A 83 2.88 -7.21 20.08
N VAL A 84 3.98 -7.42 19.36
CA VAL A 84 4.01 -7.56 17.89
C VAL A 84 4.36 -9.02 17.54
N ASN A 85 3.52 -9.93 18.03
CA ASN A 85 3.70 -11.37 17.90
C ASN A 85 2.34 -12.06 17.59
N PRO A 86 2.19 -12.73 16.44
CA PRO A 86 3.18 -12.88 15.37
C PRO A 86 3.53 -11.53 14.71
N GLY A 87 4.77 -11.38 14.23
CA GLY A 87 5.27 -10.13 13.65
C GLY A 87 5.81 -10.35 12.25
N ILE A 88 5.81 -9.31 11.41
CA ILE A 88 6.50 -9.33 10.11
C ILE A 88 7.36 -8.10 9.91
N LYS A 89 8.40 -8.22 9.08
CA LYS A 89 9.05 -7.09 8.41
C LYS A 89 8.94 -7.23 6.91
N CYS A 90 8.92 -6.07 6.25
CA CYS A 90 8.84 -5.96 4.82
C CYS A 90 9.92 -5.04 4.25
N ASP A 91 10.30 -5.31 3.01
CA ASP A 91 11.09 -4.41 2.17
C ASP A 91 10.22 -3.93 1.01
N CYS A 92 10.02 -2.61 0.93
CA CYS A 92 9.21 -1.94 -0.09
C CYS A 92 10.06 -1.20 -1.14
N SER A 93 11.34 -1.57 -1.30
CA SER A 93 12.24 -0.95 -2.28
C SER A 93 12.02 -1.46 -3.72
N PHE A 94 11.22 -2.51 -3.90
CA PHE A 94 11.02 -3.21 -5.17
C PHE A 94 10.14 -2.43 -6.16
N ASN A 95 10.38 -2.67 -7.45
CA ASN A 95 9.62 -2.10 -8.58
C ASN A 95 9.40 -0.59 -8.45
N ASN A 96 10.47 0.17 -8.24
CA ASN A 96 10.41 1.62 -8.02
C ASN A 96 9.49 2.01 -6.84
N ARG A 97 9.62 1.27 -5.73
CA ARG A 97 8.85 1.46 -4.49
C ARG A 97 7.34 1.33 -4.68
N THR A 98 6.92 0.36 -5.50
CA THR A 98 5.50 0.04 -5.73
C THR A 98 5.10 -1.33 -5.18
N VAL A 99 6.08 -2.22 -4.95
CA VAL A 99 5.84 -3.57 -4.41
C VAL A 99 6.62 -3.74 -3.11
N CYS A 100 5.97 -4.29 -2.10
CA CYS A 100 6.58 -4.73 -0.86
C CYS A 100 6.66 -6.25 -0.82
N HIS A 101 7.74 -6.74 -0.23
CA HIS A 101 7.90 -8.16 0.05
C HIS A 101 8.17 -8.43 1.52
N ILE A 102 7.62 -9.53 2.03
CA ILE A 102 7.82 -9.97 3.42
C ILE A 102 9.23 -10.57 3.54
N THR A 103 10.07 -9.94 4.36
CA THR A 103 11.47 -10.35 4.57
C THR A 103 11.70 -11.05 5.90
N LYS A 104 10.78 -10.90 6.85
CA LYS A 104 10.85 -11.57 8.16
C LYS A 104 9.48 -11.96 8.65
N LEU A 105 9.37 -13.14 9.24
CA LEU A 105 8.18 -13.61 9.95
C LEU A 105 8.61 -14.05 11.35
N ASN A 106 8.30 -13.27 12.39
CA ASN A 106 8.56 -13.65 13.77
C ASN A 106 7.38 -14.45 14.33
N LEU A 107 7.67 -15.66 14.81
CA LEU A 107 6.72 -16.58 15.47
C LEU A 107 7.17 -17.00 16.87
N GLN A 108 8.21 -16.36 17.43
CA GLN A 108 8.74 -16.70 18.75
C GLN A 108 7.66 -16.58 19.84
N GLN A 109 7.87 -17.22 20.99
CA GLN A 109 6.97 -17.11 22.16
C GLN A 109 5.49 -17.48 21.87
N ASN A 110 5.23 -18.35 20.90
CA ASN A 110 3.91 -18.91 20.62
C ASN A 110 3.84 -20.39 20.98
N TYR A 111 2.61 -20.88 21.19
CA TYR A 111 2.32 -22.31 21.39
C TYR A 111 1.79 -22.95 20.09
N LEU A 112 2.49 -22.72 18.98
CA LEU A 112 2.10 -23.27 17.68
C LEU A 112 2.26 -24.79 17.69
N THR A 113 1.27 -25.51 17.15
CA THR A 113 1.29 -26.97 17.09
C THR A 113 1.06 -27.46 15.67
N GLY A 114 1.47 -28.70 15.40
CA GLY A 114 1.41 -29.30 14.08
C GLY A 114 2.58 -28.90 13.17
N PRO A 115 2.53 -29.29 11.88
CA PRO A 115 3.62 -29.04 10.94
C PRO A 115 3.70 -27.56 10.55
N VAL A 116 4.90 -27.13 10.15
CA VAL A 116 5.10 -25.84 9.49
C VAL A 116 4.34 -25.86 8.15
N PRO A 117 3.40 -24.91 7.89
CA PRO A 117 2.63 -24.89 6.66
C PRO A 117 3.54 -24.69 5.44
N SER A 118 3.37 -25.49 4.40
CA SER A 118 4.16 -25.39 3.16
C SER A 118 3.99 -24.05 2.43
N PHE A 119 2.92 -23.31 2.73
CA PHE A 119 2.69 -21.94 2.24
C PHE A 119 3.84 -20.98 2.60
N ILE A 120 4.66 -21.30 3.61
CA ILE A 120 5.87 -20.55 3.94
C ILE A 120 6.81 -20.39 2.74
N GLY A 121 6.84 -21.37 1.82
CA GLY A 121 7.63 -21.31 0.59
C GLY A 121 7.11 -20.30 -0.46
N LYS A 122 5.97 -19.64 -0.21
CA LYS A 122 5.45 -18.56 -1.06
C LYS A 122 5.93 -17.17 -0.61
N LEU A 123 6.56 -17.07 0.56
CA LEU A 123 7.26 -15.87 1.03
C LEU A 123 8.68 -15.86 0.43
N THR A 124 8.79 -15.61 -0.88
CA THR A 124 10.02 -15.88 -1.64
C THR A 124 11.17 -14.93 -1.34
N PHE A 125 10.88 -13.79 -0.71
CA PHE A 125 11.87 -12.79 -0.31
C PHE A 125 12.22 -12.84 1.18
N MET A 126 11.69 -13.83 1.89
CA MET A 126 11.94 -14.01 3.31
C MET A 126 13.41 -14.36 3.56
N GLN A 127 14.03 -13.64 4.50
CA GLN A 127 15.42 -13.77 4.91
C GLN A 127 15.53 -14.35 6.32
N TYR A 128 14.51 -14.11 7.15
CA TYR A 128 14.48 -14.51 8.55
C TYR A 128 13.13 -15.13 8.92
N LEU A 129 13.15 -16.16 9.76
CA LEU A 129 12.00 -16.84 10.34
C LEU A 129 12.25 -17.08 11.83
#